data_AF-A0A832GTU2-F1
#
_entry.id   AF-A0A832GTU2-F1
#
_cell.length_a   1.000
_cell.length_b   1.000
_cell.length_c   1.000
_cell.angle_alpha   90.00
_cell.angle_beta   90.00
_cell.angle_gamma   90.00
#
_symmetry.space_group_name_H-M   'P 1'
#
loop_
_entity.id
_entity.type
_entity.pdbx_description
1 polymer ?
#
loop_
_entity_poly.entity_id
_entity_poly.type
_entity_poly.pdbx_seq_one_letter_code
_entity_poly.pdbx_strand_id
1 'polypeptide(L)'
;MKVTKKLSLADYDKYCRQHLVKKIPKWFNRDFRLRMGDCIYDYSTVNPPTLRKSVHNQDNVKRDLGGQFSLLSKHFYYFGDEPRPLPQELKHIIRRGQKHLVFDDQATIEKFEVWISKFTKNKLYSQPQLKFEFDLAPSDEQISKCATRHLED
;
A
#
# COMPACT_ATOMS: atom_id res chain seq x y z
N MET A 1 -10.31 -2.93 -6.35
CA MET A 1 -9.84 -1.54 -6.62
C MET A 1 -9.61 -1.40 -8.10
N LYS A 2 -9.83 -0.22 -8.69
CA LYS A 2 -9.59 0.01 -10.14
C LYS A 2 -8.40 0.94 -10.33
N VAL A 3 -7.42 0.53 -11.14
CA VAL A 3 -6.31 1.40 -11.52
C VAL A 3 -6.85 2.54 -12.38
N THR A 4 -6.61 3.77 -11.96
CA THR A 4 -7.03 4.99 -12.67
C THR A 4 -5.86 5.73 -13.31
N LYS A 5 -4.63 5.47 -12.85
CA LYS A 5 -3.42 6.04 -13.42
C LYS A 5 -2.25 5.10 -13.14
N LYS A 6 -1.35 4.97 -14.11
CA LYS A 6 -0.08 4.25 -14.00
C LYS A 6 1.03 5.28 -14.20
N LEU A 7 1.98 5.33 -13.29
CA LEU A 7 3.12 6.26 -13.32
C LEU A 7 4.41 5.46 -13.18
N SER A 8 5.47 5.89 -13.86
CA SER A 8 6.82 5.40 -13.51
C SER A 8 7.13 5.79 -12.05
N LEU A 9 8.09 5.13 -11.41
CA LEU A 9 8.48 5.50 -10.04
C LEU A 9 8.93 6.98 -9.94
N ALA A 10 9.67 7.47 -10.94
CA ALA A 10 10.10 8.86 -11.00
C ALA A 10 8.93 9.84 -11.19
N ASP A 11 7.98 9.51 -12.07
CA ASP A 11 6.78 10.33 -12.26
C ASP A 11 5.88 10.31 -11.02
N TYR A 12 5.84 9.19 -10.30
CA TYR A 12 5.11 9.08 -9.04
C TYR A 12 5.72 9.99 -7.97
N ASP A 13 7.05 10.00 -7.83
CA ASP A 13 7.74 10.93 -6.94
C ASP A 13 7.42 12.39 -7.26
N LYS A 14 7.54 12.77 -8.53
CA LYS A 14 7.19 14.12 -9.00
C LYS A 14 5.73 14.45 -8.69
N TYR A 15 4.80 13.53 -8.97
CA TYR A 15 3.39 13.70 -8.71
C TYR A 15 3.09 13.86 -7.22
N CYS A 16 3.77 13.12 -6.34
CA CYS A 16 3.60 13.24 -4.90
C CYS A 16 4.07 14.59 -4.38
N ARG A 17 5.23 15.07 -4.83
CA ARG A 17 5.73 16.41 -4.46
C ARG A 17 4.78 17.53 -4.86
N GLN A 18 4.05 17.37 -5.96
CA GLN A 18 3.15 18.40 -6.50
C GLN A 18 1.71 18.30 -5.97
N HIS A 19 1.20 17.08 -5.78
CA HIS A 19 -0.24 16.86 -5.57
C HIS A 19 -0.57 15.98 -4.37
N LEU A 20 0.32 15.08 -3.96
CA LEU A 20 0.08 14.11 -2.87
C LEU A 20 1.17 14.21 -1.81
N VAL A 21 1.45 15.41 -1.30
CA VAL A 21 2.58 15.65 -0.36
C VAL A 21 2.48 14.77 0.89
N LYS A 22 1.27 14.40 1.32
CA LYS A 22 1.03 13.48 2.44
C LYS A 22 1.47 12.03 2.18
N LYS A 23 1.73 11.65 0.93
CA LYS A 23 2.29 10.35 0.54
C LYS A 23 3.81 10.29 0.69
N ILE A 24 4.48 11.43 0.89
CA ILE A 24 5.90 11.46 1.25
C ILE A 24 6.01 11.26 2.78
N PRO A 25 6.73 10.23 3.25
CA PRO A 25 6.88 9.97 4.68
C PRO A 25 7.44 11.15 5.47
N LYS A 26 6.84 11.42 6.62
CA LYS A 26 7.35 12.32 7.66
C LYS A 26 7.64 11.51 8.92
N TRP A 27 8.78 10.82 8.94
CA TRP A 27 9.06 9.78 9.95
C TRP A 27 8.91 10.23 11.40
N PHE A 28 9.37 11.44 11.75
CA PHE A 28 9.31 11.95 13.13
C PHE A 28 7.97 12.62 13.48
N ASN A 29 6.94 12.47 12.65
CA ASN A 29 5.63 13.03 12.93
C ASN A 29 4.86 12.15 13.94
N ARG A 30 4.19 12.79 14.92
CA ARG A 30 3.31 12.08 15.87
C ARG A 30 2.12 11.43 15.19
N ASP A 31 1.61 12.02 14.12
CA ASP A 31 0.55 11.42 13.29
C ASP A 31 1.13 10.32 12.42
N PHE A 32 0.84 9.06 12.78
CA PHE A 32 1.30 7.89 12.03
C PHE A 32 0.88 7.92 10.55
N ARG A 33 -0.24 8.55 10.21
CA ARG A 33 -0.72 8.64 8.82
C ARG A 33 0.25 9.40 7.93
N LEU A 34 1.00 10.34 8.50
CA LEU A 34 2.05 11.08 7.79
C LEU A 34 3.38 10.32 7.75
N ARG A 35 3.59 9.36 8.66
CA ARG A 35 4.76 8.46 8.63
C ARG A 35 4.63 7.39 7.56
N MET A 36 3.42 6.87 7.35
CA MET A 36 3.11 5.74 6.44
C MET A 36 2.92 6.14 4.98
N GLY A 37 3.58 7.21 4.53
CA GLY A 37 3.64 7.55 3.11
C GLY A 37 4.31 6.43 2.30
N ASP A 38 3.86 6.21 1.07
CA ASP A 38 4.41 5.19 0.15
C ASP A 38 5.34 5.78 -0.92
N CYS A 39 5.47 7.11 -1.00
CA CYS A 39 6.40 7.81 -1.88
C CYS A 39 7.81 7.88 -1.24
N ILE A 40 8.40 6.71 -1.05
CA ILE A 40 9.63 6.53 -0.25
C ILE A 40 10.94 6.75 -1.03
N TYR A 41 10.90 6.90 -2.36
CA TYR A 41 12.11 7.12 -3.17
C TYR A 41 12.14 8.53 -3.75
N ASP A 42 13.28 9.20 -3.55
CA ASP A 42 13.56 10.53 -4.07
C ASP A 42 14.31 10.46 -5.39
N TYR A 43 13.65 10.90 -6.46
CA TYR A 43 14.20 10.97 -7.82
C TYR A 43 14.65 12.40 -8.21
N SER A 44 14.70 13.34 -7.27
CA SER A 44 14.93 14.76 -7.60
C SER A 44 16.36 15.11 -7.99
N THR A 45 17.37 14.37 -7.50
CA THR A 45 18.77 14.79 -7.63
C THR A 45 19.76 13.69 -8.04
N VAL A 46 19.40 12.40 -7.93
CA VAL A 46 20.36 11.29 -8.11
C VAL A 46 19.73 10.09 -8.81
N ASN A 47 20.58 9.29 -9.48
CA ASN A 47 20.24 7.98 -10.05
C ASN A 47 21.35 6.98 -9.65
N PRO A 48 21.07 5.91 -8.88
CA PRO A 48 19.76 5.48 -8.39
C PRO A 48 19.12 6.47 -7.37
N PRO A 49 17.78 6.43 -7.21
CA PRO A 49 17.08 7.32 -6.29
C PRO A 49 17.45 7.05 -4.83
N THR A 50 17.35 8.09 -3.99
CA THR A 50 17.63 7.96 -2.55
C THR A 50 16.40 7.46 -1.81
N LEU A 51 16.57 6.46 -0.95
CA LEU A 51 15.53 6.01 -0.02
C LEU A 51 15.32 7.06 1.08
N ARG A 52 14.08 7.56 1.21
CA ARG A 52 13.64 8.41 2.31
C ARG A 52 13.41 7.57 3.56
N LYS A 53 13.62 8.19 4.73
CA LYS A 53 13.32 7.57 6.02
C LYS A 53 11.84 7.16 6.08
N SER A 54 11.60 5.86 6.22
CA SER A 54 10.27 5.25 6.11
C SER A 54 10.27 3.90 6.84
N VAL A 55 9.21 3.11 6.67
CA VAL A 55 9.13 1.73 7.18
C VAL A 55 9.94 0.71 6.37
N HIS A 56 10.65 1.16 5.33
CA HIS A 56 11.57 0.35 4.54
C HIS A 56 13.01 0.77 4.79
N ASN A 57 13.93 -0.19 4.63
CA ASN A 57 15.37 0.01 4.77
C ASN A 57 16.10 -0.36 3.45
N GLN A 58 17.44 -0.36 3.49
CA GLN A 58 18.26 -0.66 2.31
C GLN A 58 18.04 -2.08 1.76
N ASP A 59 17.68 -3.05 2.62
CA ASP A 59 17.44 -4.44 2.23
C ASP A 59 16.21 -4.58 1.32
N ASN A 60 15.29 -3.61 1.37
CA ASN A 60 14.08 -3.61 0.54
C ASN A 60 14.30 -3.00 -0.85
N VAL A 61 15.38 -2.22 -1.05
CA VAL A 61 15.56 -1.37 -2.24
C VAL A 61 15.50 -2.15 -3.54
N LYS A 62 16.17 -3.31 -3.61
CA LYS A 62 16.16 -4.14 -4.82
C LYS A 62 14.74 -4.60 -5.19
N ARG A 63 13.93 -4.97 -4.20
CA ARG A 63 12.55 -5.43 -4.41
C ARG A 63 11.65 -4.28 -4.83
N ASP A 64 11.76 -3.16 -4.15
CA ASP A 64 10.86 -2.02 -4.37
C ASP A 64 11.13 -1.36 -5.73
N LEU A 65 12.40 -1.18 -6.11
CA LEU A 65 12.78 -0.62 -7.40
C LEU A 65 12.63 -1.62 -8.56
N GLY A 66 12.47 -2.92 -8.27
CA GLY A 66 12.09 -3.91 -9.27
C GLY A 66 10.68 -3.68 -9.83
N GLY A 67 9.79 -3.06 -9.05
CA GLY A 67 8.48 -2.61 -9.50
C GLY A 67 8.57 -1.31 -10.30
N GLN A 68 8.57 -1.38 -11.63
CA GLN A 68 8.82 -0.22 -12.50
C GLN A 68 7.76 0.90 -12.43
N PHE A 69 6.57 0.60 -11.90
CA PHE A 69 5.42 1.51 -11.92
C PHE A 69 4.69 1.54 -10.58
N SER A 70 4.19 2.73 -10.24
CA SER A 70 3.18 2.93 -9.20
C SER A 70 1.79 3.00 -9.82
N LEU A 71 0.85 2.24 -9.24
CA LEU A 71 -0.55 2.17 -9.70
C LEU A 71 -1.43 2.99 -8.75
N LEU A 72 -2.05 4.05 -9.28
CA LEU A 72 -2.91 4.93 -8.49
C LEU A 72 -4.38 4.58 -8.77
N SER A 73 -5.18 4.65 -7.71
CA SER A 73 -6.62 4.42 -7.77
C SER A 73 -7.38 5.57 -7.13
N LYS A 74 -8.36 6.11 -7.85
CA LYS A 74 -9.45 6.93 -7.31
C LYS A 74 -10.72 6.11 -7.04
N HIS A 75 -10.60 4.78 -7.03
CA HIS A 75 -11.68 3.82 -6.91
C HIS A 75 -11.25 2.66 -6.00
N PHE A 76 -11.24 2.92 -4.69
CA PHE A 76 -10.80 1.95 -3.69
C PHE A 76 -11.87 1.64 -2.66
N TYR A 77 -11.68 0.49 -2.00
CA TYR A 77 -12.46 0.04 -0.85
C TYR A 77 -11.45 -0.34 0.24
N TYR A 78 -11.60 0.20 1.44
CA TYR A 78 -10.70 -0.05 2.56
C TYR A 78 -11.50 -0.45 3.79
N PHE A 79 -11.37 -1.71 4.20
CA PHE A 79 -12.11 -2.29 5.31
C PHE A 79 -11.34 -2.33 6.63
N GLY A 80 -10.01 -2.17 6.59
CA GLY A 80 -9.19 -2.15 7.80
C GLY A 80 -9.29 -3.46 8.60
N ASP A 81 -9.45 -3.33 9.91
CA ASP A 81 -9.71 -4.41 10.88
C ASP A 81 -11.16 -4.91 10.92
N GLU A 82 -12.05 -4.37 10.06
CA GLU A 82 -13.43 -4.86 9.88
C GLU A 82 -13.62 -5.53 8.50
N PRO A 83 -13.01 -6.69 8.24
CA PRO A 83 -13.13 -7.36 6.95
C PRO A 83 -14.60 -7.71 6.65
N ARG A 84 -14.99 -7.58 5.39
CA ARG A 84 -16.34 -7.96 4.93
C ARG A 84 -16.34 -9.42 4.48
N PRO A 85 -17.29 -10.25 4.94
CA PRO A 85 -17.34 -11.65 4.54
C PRO A 85 -17.61 -11.75 3.03
N LEU A 86 -16.78 -12.53 2.35
CA LEU A 86 -17.03 -12.89 0.96
C LEU A 86 -18.21 -13.88 0.87
N PRO A 87 -19.10 -13.71 -0.12
CA PRO A 87 -20.12 -14.70 -0.47
C PRO A 87 -19.50 -16.08 -0.74
N GLN A 88 -20.27 -17.13 -0.51
CA GLN A 88 -19.79 -18.52 -0.64
C GLN A 88 -19.22 -18.80 -2.03
N GLU A 89 -19.89 -18.30 -3.06
CA GLU A 89 -19.54 -18.40 -4.48
C GLU A 89 -18.29 -17.61 -4.89
N LEU A 90 -17.76 -16.76 -4.00
CA LEU A 90 -16.51 -16.03 -4.21
C LEU A 90 -15.38 -16.54 -3.31
N LYS A 91 -15.59 -17.54 -2.45
CA LYS A 91 -14.54 -18.04 -1.55
C LYS A 91 -13.35 -18.65 -2.29
N HIS A 92 -13.51 -19.10 -3.53
CA HIS A 92 -12.41 -19.62 -4.35
C HIS A 92 -11.39 -18.55 -4.74
N ILE A 93 -11.71 -17.26 -4.60
CA ILE A 93 -10.75 -16.16 -4.82
C ILE A 93 -9.81 -15.94 -3.63
N ILE A 94 -10.07 -16.61 -2.50
CA ILE A 94 -9.23 -16.54 -1.31
C ILE A 94 -8.01 -17.44 -1.53
N ARG A 95 -6.87 -16.82 -1.79
CA ARG A 95 -5.58 -17.52 -1.87
C ARG A 95 -5.08 -17.90 -0.48
N ARG A 96 -4.49 -19.09 -0.35
CA ARG A 96 -3.68 -19.47 0.82
C ARG A 96 -2.20 -19.10 0.58
N GLY A 97 -1.59 -18.42 1.54
CA GLY A 97 -0.18 -18.02 1.51
C GLY A 97 0.12 -16.81 0.62
N GLN A 98 1.41 -16.49 0.51
CA GLN A 98 1.91 -15.31 -0.22
C GLN A 98 1.88 -15.49 -1.75
N LYS A 99 2.04 -14.37 -2.48
CA LYS A 99 1.95 -14.14 -3.94
C LYS A 99 0.56 -13.72 -4.46
N HIS A 100 0.56 -13.13 -5.65
CA HIS A 100 -0.65 -12.66 -6.32
C HIS A 100 -1.44 -13.82 -6.94
N LEU A 101 -2.77 -13.74 -6.86
CA LEU A 101 -3.67 -14.60 -7.61
C LEU A 101 -4.24 -13.77 -8.76
N VAL A 102 -4.23 -14.32 -9.97
CA VAL A 102 -4.76 -13.69 -11.17
C VAL A 102 -5.98 -14.48 -11.60
N PHE A 103 -7.09 -13.78 -11.82
CA PHE A 103 -8.31 -14.32 -12.41
C PHE A 103 -8.60 -13.56 -13.69
N ASP A 104 -8.81 -14.30 -14.76
CA ASP A 104 -9.27 -13.83 -16.07
C ASP A 104 -10.69 -14.33 -16.40
N ASP A 105 -11.26 -15.21 -15.55
CA ASP A 105 -12.65 -15.64 -15.64
C ASP A 105 -13.62 -14.46 -15.42
N GLN A 106 -14.26 -14.04 -16.52
CA GLN A 106 -15.16 -12.91 -16.55
C GLN A 106 -16.36 -13.08 -15.60
N ALA A 107 -16.88 -14.31 -15.46
CA ALA A 107 -18.02 -14.57 -14.58
C ALA A 107 -17.69 -14.34 -13.10
N THR A 108 -16.50 -14.77 -12.66
CA THR A 108 -16.00 -14.49 -11.30
C THR A 108 -15.78 -13.00 -11.08
N ILE A 109 -15.19 -12.31 -12.06
CA ILE A 109 -14.94 -10.87 -12.00
C ILE A 109 -16.24 -10.10 -11.82
N GLU A 110 -17.26 -10.38 -12.64
CA GLU A 110 -18.57 -9.72 -12.58
C GLU A 110 -19.27 -9.95 -11.25
N LYS A 111 -19.27 -11.19 -10.74
CA LYS A 111 -19.83 -11.51 -9.42
C LYS A 111 -19.14 -10.72 -8.31
N PHE A 112 -17.80 -10.61 -8.38
CA PHE A 112 -17.03 -9.81 -7.43
C PHE A 112 -17.36 -8.32 -7.54
N GLU A 113 -17.47 -7.77 -8.75
CA GLU A 113 -17.82 -6.36 -8.97
C GLU A 113 -19.22 -6.03 -8.45
N VAL A 114 -20.20 -6.89 -8.68
CA VAL A 114 -21.55 -6.78 -8.10
C VAL A 114 -21.50 -6.81 -6.59
N TRP A 115 -20.73 -7.72 -5.98
CA TRP A 115 -20.61 -7.79 -4.53
C TRP A 115 -19.93 -6.54 -3.93
N ILE A 116 -18.77 -6.13 -4.46
CA ILE A 116 -17.99 -5.03 -3.88
C ILE A 116 -18.67 -3.67 -4.10
N SER A 117 -19.48 -3.52 -5.16
CA SER A 117 -20.21 -2.28 -5.43
C SER A 117 -21.31 -1.95 -4.42
N LYS A 118 -21.71 -2.92 -3.57
CA LYS A 118 -22.62 -2.70 -2.44
C LYS A 118 -22.04 -1.75 -1.38
N PHE A 119 -20.72 -1.56 -1.37
CA PHE A 119 -20.03 -0.68 -0.45
C PHE A 119 -19.81 0.70 -1.09
N THR A 120 -19.81 1.75 -0.27
CA THR A 120 -19.38 3.10 -0.68
C THR A 120 -17.91 3.10 -1.09
N LYS A 121 -17.65 3.53 -2.33
CA LYS A 121 -16.30 3.77 -2.87
C LYS A 121 -15.58 4.89 -2.11
N ASN A 122 -14.25 4.79 -2.03
CA ASN A 122 -13.35 5.80 -1.46
C ASN A 122 -13.61 6.13 0.03
N LYS A 123 -14.32 5.24 0.73
CA LYS A 123 -14.55 5.33 2.17
C LYS A 123 -13.53 4.48 2.92
N LEU A 124 -12.98 5.05 3.99
CA LEU A 124 -12.26 4.29 5.01
C LEU A 124 -13.30 3.77 6.00
N TYR A 125 -13.58 2.47 5.98
CA TYR A 125 -14.58 1.87 6.88
C TYR A 125 -14.04 1.70 8.29
N SER A 126 -12.76 1.37 8.43
CA SER A 126 -12.10 1.20 9.72
C SER A 126 -10.61 1.52 9.65
N GLN A 127 -9.89 1.25 10.73
CA GLN A 127 -8.45 1.49 10.91
C GLN A 127 -7.61 0.29 10.47
N PRO A 128 -6.29 0.47 10.23
CA PRO A 128 -5.39 -0.64 10.03
C PRO A 128 -5.36 -1.60 11.24
N GLN A 129 -5.38 -2.91 11.01
CA GLN A 129 -5.33 -3.94 12.06
C GLN A 129 -4.14 -3.78 13.03
N LEU A 130 -3.01 -3.32 12.52
CA LEU A 130 -1.77 -3.15 13.29
C LEU A 130 -1.54 -1.68 13.68
N LYS A 131 -2.59 -0.85 13.74
CA LYS A 131 -2.47 0.58 14.08
C LYS A 131 -1.69 0.81 15.39
N PHE A 132 -1.87 -0.05 16.38
CA PHE A 132 -1.20 0.04 17.68
C PHE A 132 0.34 0.02 17.57
N GLU A 133 0.92 -0.69 16.59
CA GLU A 133 2.37 -0.71 16.36
C GLU A 133 2.88 0.66 15.89
N PHE A 134 2.02 1.41 15.20
CA PHE A 134 2.30 2.72 14.63
C PHE A 134 1.81 3.87 15.50
N ASP A 135 1.12 3.63 16.62
CA ASP A 135 0.72 4.69 17.57
C ASP A 135 1.83 5.04 18.56
N LEU A 136 2.91 4.26 18.57
CA LEU A 136 4.09 4.49 19.38
C LEU A 136 4.91 5.69 18.89
N ALA A 137 5.64 6.31 19.82
CA ALA A 137 6.57 7.40 19.50
C ALA A 137 7.60 6.93 18.44
N PRO A 138 7.83 7.70 17.37
CA PRO A 138 8.75 7.31 16.31
C PRO A 138 10.17 7.14 16.83
N SER A 139 10.76 5.96 16.63
CA SER A 139 12.18 5.68 16.89
C SER A 139 12.84 5.05 15.66
N ASP A 140 14.17 5.02 15.64
CA ASP A 140 14.91 4.40 14.54
C ASP A 140 14.78 2.87 14.54
N GLU A 141 14.54 2.26 15.70
CA GLU A 141 14.30 0.82 15.84
C GLU A 141 13.00 0.37 15.13
N GLN A 142 12.00 1.25 15.04
CA GLN A 142 10.73 0.92 14.37
C GLN A 142 10.84 0.82 12.84
N ILE A 143 11.91 1.36 12.24
CA ILE A 143 12.17 1.28 10.79
C ILE A 143 12.38 -0.18 10.38
N SER A 144 13.05 -0.96 11.22
CA SER A 144 13.44 -2.34 10.89
C SER A 144 12.30 -3.34 11.07
N LYS A 145 11.42 -3.12 12.06
CA LYS A 145 10.36 -4.08 12.42
C LYS A 145 9.44 -4.43 11.25
N CYS A 146 9.07 -3.48 10.39
CA CYS A 146 8.24 -3.79 9.22
C CYS A 146 9.03 -4.45 8.08
N ALA A 147 10.32 -4.15 7.94
CA ALA A 147 11.17 -4.66 6.88
C ALA A 147 11.53 -6.14 7.07
N THR A 148 11.69 -6.59 8.32
CA THR A 148 12.23 -7.93 8.65
C THR A 148 11.20 -8.95 9.10
N ARG A 149 9.93 -8.59 9.31
CA ARG A 149 8.91 -9.52 9.83
C ARG A 149 8.73 -10.82 9.08
N HIS A 150 8.94 -10.81 7.76
CA HIS A 150 8.90 -12.01 6.94
C HIS A 150 10.03 -13.03 7.25
N LEU A 151 11.00 -12.65 8.10
CA LEU A 151 12.07 -13.49 8.62
C LEU A 151 11.75 -14.04 10.02
N GLU A 152 10.67 -13.58 10.66
CA GLU A 152 10.24 -14.00 12.00
C GLU A 152 9.15 -15.11 11.95
N ASP A 153 8.64 -15.42 10.75
CA ASP A 153 7.71 -16.53 10.43
C ASP A 153 8.46 -17.73 9.83
#